data_AF-A0A835BB39-F1
#
_entry.id   AF-A0A835BB39-F1
#
_cell.length_a   1.000
_cell.length_b   1.000
_cell.length_c   1.000
_cell.angle_alpha   90.00
_cell.angle_beta   90.00
_cell.angle_gamma   90.00
#
_symmetry.space_group_name_H-M   'P 1'
#
loop_
_entity.id
_entity.type
_entity.pdbx_description
1 polymer ?
#
loop_
_entity_poly.entity_id
_entity_poly.type
_entity_poly.pdbx_seq_one_letter_code
_entity_poly.pdbx_strand_id
1 'polypeptide(L)'
;MTPSTSSARILALVAALALTSVVSGVGATPETTCAAAAARDHRVDYGFCVSRLSHHHDSPDADMWGLAKVAADVGVATAGDAVYDIKKALQQLANKPGAGGARAAALERCRELYDAAGLAFAEAYDGINRREYAAGKAKAAEAASLARRCGEAFARAGGAPPPPQVARWGEESAKIAVVCTAITDLLIWQTGRSQLLPGGDTLLAAMWQLLDLAKLARVTTLLLANACRTAEGEGFPRAEHVAARRRTMGPGITPSGHLSPSMRRARSVAGDGRLTSGPAPARVAALRHSAIPPRLKFAFERSGSIDRSTTTKMRPPTARLLAAGAMVALGCLAVGAGATVVTTCRAAADSDARVDYRFCVAQLGRHRESPDADIWGLAKVAALTGIINADNAVYDAKKMLVKPGTAGPKRAALEQCSKLYDSMGYAFAKAVGELNYRRYGSAKEKAASFAHQCDDALAKAGAVPSPMAKRSSYSVKIAIICTAITNLIK
;
A
#
# COMPACT_ATOMS: atom_id res chain seq x y z
N MET A 1 55.77 -20.17 -11.55
CA MET A 1 54.62 -20.62 -12.35
C MET A 1 53.70 -19.44 -12.56
N THR A 2 53.65 -18.88 -13.76
CA THR A 2 52.72 -17.81 -14.14
C THR A 2 51.40 -18.43 -14.63
N PRO A 3 50.23 -17.90 -14.24
CA PRO A 3 48.95 -18.43 -14.73
C PRO A 3 48.80 -18.14 -16.23
N SER A 4 48.42 -19.17 -17.00
CA SER A 4 48.21 -19.05 -18.45
C SER A 4 47.15 -18.00 -18.77
N THR A 5 47.47 -17.11 -19.73
CA THR A 5 46.59 -16.03 -20.21
C THR A 5 45.26 -16.52 -20.78
N SER A 6 45.15 -17.82 -21.10
CA SER A 6 43.92 -18.47 -21.54
C SER A 6 42.87 -18.56 -20.42
N SER A 7 43.27 -18.86 -19.18
CA SER A 7 42.32 -19.04 -18.06
C SER A 7 41.65 -17.72 -17.65
N ALA A 8 42.40 -16.61 -17.69
CA ALA A 8 41.86 -15.28 -17.41
C ALA A 8 40.81 -14.84 -18.45
N ARG A 9 41.01 -15.19 -19.73
CA ARG A 9 40.04 -14.89 -20.80
C ARG A 9 38.76 -15.72 -20.69
N ILE A 10 38.87 -16.99 -20.27
CA ILE A 10 37.70 -17.85 -20.05
C ILE A 10 36.87 -17.36 -18.84
N LEU A 11 37.52 -17.00 -17.72
CA LEU A 11 36.84 -16.41 -16.57
C LEU A 11 36.16 -15.07 -16.90
N ALA A 12 36.80 -14.21 -17.70
CA ALA A 12 36.20 -12.97 -18.17
C ALA A 12 34.99 -13.21 -19.10
N LEU A 13 35.04 -14.23 -19.98
CA LEU A 13 33.90 -14.59 -20.82
C LEU A 13 32.72 -15.13 -19.99
N VAL A 14 32.98 -15.98 -19.00
CA VAL A 14 31.94 -16.53 -18.11
C VAL A 14 31.29 -15.44 -17.27
N ALA A 15 32.06 -14.46 -16.77
CA ALA A 15 31.52 -13.29 -16.07
C ALA A 15 30.66 -12.39 -16.99
N ALA A 16 31.08 -12.19 -18.24
CA ALA A 16 30.29 -11.43 -19.23
C ALA A 16 29.00 -12.17 -19.64
N LEU A 17 29.06 -13.50 -19.79
CA LEU A 17 27.89 -14.34 -20.07
C LEU A 17 26.88 -14.34 -18.92
N ALA A 18 27.35 -14.41 -17.67
CA ALA A 18 26.51 -14.30 -16.47
C ALA A 18 25.80 -12.93 -16.34
N LEU A 19 26.40 -11.85 -16.85
CA LEU A 19 25.79 -10.52 -16.91
C LEU A 19 24.78 -10.38 -18.07
N THR A 20 24.92 -11.15 -19.15
CA THR A 20 23.97 -11.12 -20.29
C THR A 20 22.73 -12.01 -20.09
N SER A 21 22.80 -13.04 -19.24
CA SER A 21 21.66 -13.94 -18.95
C SER A 21 20.53 -13.32 -18.11
N VAL A 22 20.69 -12.09 -17.61
CA VAL A 22 19.73 -11.44 -16.69
C VAL A 22 18.49 -10.88 -17.40
N VAL A 23 18.55 -10.59 -18.71
CA VAL A 23 17.59 -9.68 -19.37
C VAL A 23 16.37 -10.38 -20.02
N SER A 24 16.33 -11.72 -20.07
CA SER A 24 15.29 -12.46 -20.84
C SER A 24 14.36 -13.36 -20.00
N GLY A 25 14.33 -13.22 -18.68
CA GLY A 25 13.45 -14.08 -17.85
C GLY A 25 13.49 -13.90 -16.33
N VAL A 26 14.33 -13.01 -15.79
CA VAL A 26 14.17 -12.60 -14.38
C VAL A 26 12.92 -11.74 -14.30
N GLY A 27 11.95 -12.13 -13.46
CA GLY A 27 10.73 -11.36 -13.23
C GLY A 27 11.07 -9.92 -12.84
N ALA A 28 10.26 -8.96 -13.29
CA ALA A 28 10.53 -7.53 -13.13
C ALA A 28 10.33 -7.09 -11.67
N THR A 29 11.28 -7.42 -10.79
CA THR A 29 11.25 -7.01 -9.38
C THR A 29 11.31 -5.49 -9.24
N PRO A 30 10.93 -4.93 -8.07
CA PRO A 30 11.16 -3.53 -7.75
C PRO A 30 12.61 -3.08 -8.00
N GLU A 31 13.60 -3.88 -7.59
CA GLU A 31 15.03 -3.58 -7.73
C GLU A 31 15.44 -3.47 -9.20
N THR A 32 15.09 -4.46 -10.02
CA THR A 32 15.45 -4.46 -11.45
C THR A 32 14.73 -3.35 -12.22
N THR A 33 13.45 -3.11 -11.91
CA THR A 33 12.64 -2.07 -12.54
C THR A 33 13.08 -0.65 -12.13
N CYS A 34 13.37 -0.42 -10.84
CA CYS A 34 13.90 0.84 -10.35
C CYS A 34 15.32 1.13 -10.88
N ALA A 35 16.17 0.11 -11.03
CA ALA A 35 17.48 0.26 -11.65
C ALA A 35 17.35 0.68 -13.13
N ALA A 36 16.45 0.04 -13.89
CA ALA A 36 16.17 0.40 -15.28
C ALA A 36 15.57 1.81 -15.40
N ALA A 37 14.69 2.22 -14.48
CA ALA A 37 14.11 3.56 -14.44
C ALA A 37 15.18 4.63 -14.14
N ALA A 38 16.00 4.43 -13.10
CA ALA A 38 17.09 5.34 -12.72
C ALA A 38 18.19 5.46 -13.78
N ALA A 39 18.46 4.39 -14.54
CA ALA A 39 19.39 4.42 -15.67
C ALA A 39 18.90 5.29 -16.86
N ARG A 40 17.59 5.60 -16.93
CA ARG A 40 16.99 6.42 -18.01
C ARG A 40 16.58 7.81 -17.54
N ASP A 41 16.13 7.95 -16.29
CA ASP A 41 15.72 9.21 -15.70
C ASP A 41 16.46 9.43 -14.38
N HIS A 42 17.47 10.30 -14.43
CA HIS A 42 18.32 10.68 -13.30
C HIS A 42 17.56 11.30 -12.11
N ARG A 43 16.29 11.65 -12.29
CA ARG A 43 15.41 12.17 -11.22
C ARG A 43 14.86 11.05 -10.34
N VAL A 44 14.95 9.79 -10.78
CA VAL A 44 14.53 8.62 -10.00
C VAL A 44 15.58 8.33 -8.93
N ASP A 45 15.23 8.61 -7.68
CA ASP A 45 15.95 8.12 -6.51
C ASP A 45 15.72 6.61 -6.40
N TYR A 46 16.77 5.82 -6.72
CA TYR A 46 16.73 4.36 -6.71
C TYR A 46 16.34 3.79 -5.33
N GLY A 47 16.90 4.35 -4.24
CA GLY A 47 16.65 3.88 -2.89
C GLY A 47 15.20 4.13 -2.46
N PHE A 48 14.67 5.32 -2.77
CA PHE A 48 13.27 5.65 -2.58
C PHE A 48 12.36 4.75 -3.43
N CYS A 49 12.69 4.55 -4.72
CA CYS A 49 11.93 3.73 -5.65
C CYS A 49 11.77 2.29 -5.14
N VAL A 50 12.90 1.62 -4.84
CA VAL A 50 12.88 0.25 -4.31
C VAL A 50 12.17 0.20 -2.96
N SER A 51 12.51 1.10 -2.04
CA SER A 51 11.85 1.12 -0.72
C SER A 51 10.33 1.27 -0.83
N ARG A 52 9.83 2.18 -1.67
CA ARG A 52 8.38 2.42 -1.80
C ARG A 52 7.65 1.32 -2.54
N LEU A 53 8.22 0.79 -3.62
CA LEU A 53 7.60 -0.29 -4.36
C LEU A 53 7.67 -1.61 -3.56
N SER A 54 8.81 -1.99 -2.98
CA SER A 54 8.93 -3.25 -2.21
C SER A 54 8.11 -3.26 -0.91
N HIS A 55 7.72 -2.10 -0.36
CA HIS A 55 6.74 -2.03 0.74
C HIS A 55 5.28 -2.19 0.28
N HIS A 56 5.00 -2.09 -1.03
CA HIS A 56 3.66 -2.29 -1.55
C HIS A 56 3.39 -3.77 -1.82
N HIS A 57 2.29 -4.27 -1.25
CA HIS A 57 1.88 -5.67 -1.28
C HIS A 57 1.74 -6.32 -2.66
N ASP A 58 1.36 -5.57 -3.69
CA ASP A 58 1.24 -6.07 -5.07
C ASP A 58 2.59 -6.24 -5.79
N SER A 59 3.67 -5.66 -5.26
CA SER A 59 4.97 -5.60 -5.96
C SER A 59 5.76 -6.91 -6.11
N PRO A 60 5.70 -7.90 -5.19
CA PRO A 60 6.49 -9.13 -5.33
C PRO A 60 6.16 -9.95 -6.57
N ASP A 61 4.90 -9.93 -6.99
CA ASP A 61 4.38 -10.68 -8.15
C ASP A 61 4.11 -9.79 -9.38
N ALA A 62 4.35 -8.47 -9.27
CA ALA A 62 4.12 -7.52 -10.34
C ALA A 62 5.17 -7.63 -11.45
N ASP A 63 4.71 -7.61 -12.71
CA ASP A 63 5.57 -7.28 -13.83
C ASP A 63 5.83 -5.76 -13.89
N MET A 64 6.61 -5.28 -14.88
CA MET A 64 6.90 -3.86 -15.04
C MET A 64 5.64 -3.00 -15.18
N TRP A 65 4.56 -3.55 -15.74
CA TRP A 65 3.27 -2.87 -15.86
C TRP A 65 2.52 -2.82 -14.53
N GLY A 66 2.52 -3.92 -13.78
CA GLY A 66 2.06 -3.97 -12.39
C GLY A 66 2.80 -2.95 -11.53
N LEU A 67 4.13 -2.86 -11.63
CA LEU A 67 4.91 -1.87 -10.87
C LEU A 67 4.63 -0.42 -11.27
N ALA A 68 4.30 -0.15 -12.55
CA ALA A 68 3.83 1.18 -12.96
C ALA A 68 2.47 1.53 -12.32
N LYS A 69 1.53 0.55 -12.27
CA LYS A 69 0.26 0.70 -11.56
C LYS A 69 0.47 0.90 -10.06
N VAL A 70 1.33 0.10 -9.44
CA VAL A 70 1.69 0.24 -8.01
C VAL A 70 2.27 1.61 -7.72
N ALA A 71 3.17 2.13 -8.55
CA ALA A 71 3.72 3.47 -8.37
C ALA A 71 2.62 4.56 -8.41
N ALA A 72 1.56 4.36 -9.21
CA ALA A 72 0.38 5.23 -9.19
C ALA A 72 -0.48 5.04 -7.92
N ASP A 73 -0.77 3.81 -7.47
CA ASP A 73 -1.57 3.55 -6.26
C ASP A 73 -0.87 4.07 -4.98
N VAL A 74 0.46 3.89 -4.88
CA VAL A 74 1.28 4.53 -3.83
C VAL A 74 1.19 6.06 -3.89
N GLY A 75 1.07 6.64 -5.08
CA GLY A 75 0.80 8.08 -5.27
C GLY A 75 -0.57 8.51 -4.73
N VAL A 76 -1.63 7.75 -5.00
CA VAL A 76 -2.98 7.98 -4.46
C VAL A 76 -2.95 7.93 -2.92
N ALA A 77 -2.35 6.88 -2.35
CA ALA A 77 -2.23 6.72 -0.90
C ALA A 77 -1.45 7.88 -0.25
N THR A 78 -0.30 8.26 -0.84
CA THR A 78 0.55 9.38 -0.35
C THR A 78 -0.22 10.71 -0.35
N ALA A 79 -1.04 10.97 -1.38
CA ALA A 79 -1.89 12.16 -1.44
C ALA A 79 -3.03 12.12 -0.39
N GLY A 80 -3.63 10.94 -0.15
CA GLY A 80 -4.65 10.74 0.88
C GLY A 80 -4.13 10.99 2.30
N ASP A 81 -2.95 10.46 2.62
CA ASP A 81 -2.27 10.70 3.91
C ASP A 81 -1.94 12.18 4.10
N ALA A 82 -1.51 12.87 3.04
CA ALA A 82 -1.27 14.32 3.06
C ALA A 82 -2.55 15.11 3.38
N VAL A 83 -3.67 14.77 2.74
CA VAL A 83 -5.00 15.37 3.01
C VAL A 83 -5.43 15.13 4.46
N TYR A 84 -5.20 13.95 5.01
CA TYR A 84 -5.50 13.60 6.39
C TYR A 84 -4.68 14.44 7.39
N ASP A 85 -3.36 14.51 7.21
CA ASP A 85 -2.49 15.32 8.08
C ASP A 85 -2.77 16.82 7.96
N ILE A 86 -3.17 17.31 6.78
CA ILE A 86 -3.60 18.70 6.59
C ILE A 86 -4.91 18.98 7.35
N LYS A 87 -5.92 18.09 7.29
CA LYS A 87 -7.15 18.21 8.09
C LYS A 87 -6.85 18.26 9.58
N LYS A 88 -5.92 17.42 10.06
CA LYS A 88 -5.44 17.41 11.45
C LYS A 88 -4.72 18.72 11.83
N ALA A 89 -3.88 19.26 10.96
CA ALA A 89 -3.19 20.54 11.17
C ALA A 89 -4.16 21.73 11.22
N LEU A 90 -5.19 21.74 10.36
CA LEU A 90 -6.28 22.72 10.38
C LEU A 90 -7.05 22.70 11.71
N GLN A 91 -7.42 21.50 12.20
CA GLN A 91 -8.09 21.34 13.48
C GLN A 91 -7.21 21.82 14.66
N GLN A 92 -5.90 21.57 14.62
CA GLN A 92 -4.95 22.07 15.63
C GLN A 92 -4.79 23.59 15.61
N LEU A 93 -4.96 24.24 14.45
CA LEU A 93 -4.95 25.71 14.34
C LEU A 93 -6.26 26.31 14.86
N ALA A 94 -7.41 25.72 14.54
CA ALA A 94 -8.72 26.18 15.03
C ALA A 94 -8.80 26.20 16.57
N ASN A 95 -8.10 25.28 17.24
CA ASN A 95 -8.01 25.20 18.70
C ASN A 95 -7.04 26.21 19.35
N LYS A 96 -6.40 27.10 18.58
CA LYS A 96 -5.44 28.10 19.08
C LYS A 96 -5.97 29.53 18.87
N PRO A 97 -6.27 30.28 19.95
CA PRO A 97 -6.68 31.68 19.84
C PRO A 97 -5.65 32.51 19.07
N GLY A 98 -6.09 33.29 18.09
CA GLY A 98 -5.23 34.14 17.27
C GLY A 98 -4.37 33.42 16.21
N ALA A 99 -4.58 32.13 15.95
CA ALA A 99 -3.84 31.41 14.92
C ALA A 99 -4.14 31.97 13.50
N GLY A 100 -3.08 32.44 12.82
CA GLY A 100 -3.21 33.28 11.63
C GLY A 100 -3.96 32.65 10.45
N GLY A 101 -5.03 33.32 9.99
CA GLY A 101 -5.89 32.89 8.88
C GLY A 101 -5.16 32.61 7.57
N ALA A 102 -4.05 33.32 7.28
CA ALA A 102 -3.21 33.04 6.11
C ALA A 102 -2.63 31.61 6.11
N ARG A 103 -2.26 31.07 7.29
CA ARG A 103 -1.75 29.70 7.42
C ARG A 103 -2.86 28.66 7.28
N ALA A 104 -4.06 28.96 7.75
CA ALA A 104 -5.24 28.12 7.54
C ALA A 104 -5.63 28.10 6.05
N ALA A 105 -5.65 29.24 5.37
CA ALA A 105 -5.91 29.34 3.93
C ALA A 105 -4.85 28.59 3.09
N ALA A 106 -3.57 28.66 3.46
CA ALA A 106 -2.51 27.89 2.81
C ALA A 106 -2.71 26.36 2.98
N LEU A 107 -3.13 25.90 4.16
CA LEU A 107 -3.45 24.50 4.41
C LEU A 107 -4.69 24.03 3.65
N GLU A 108 -5.78 24.79 3.67
CA GLU A 108 -6.98 24.51 2.85
C GLU A 108 -6.60 24.38 1.37
N ARG A 109 -5.80 25.33 0.84
CA ARG A 109 -5.34 25.26 -0.56
C ARG A 109 -4.41 24.07 -0.83
N CYS A 110 -3.55 23.70 0.11
CA CYS A 110 -2.78 22.46 0.00
C CYS A 110 -3.68 21.22 -0.02
N ARG A 111 -4.76 21.19 0.78
CA ARG A 111 -5.72 20.07 0.78
C ARG A 111 -6.31 19.87 -0.60
N GLU A 112 -6.85 20.92 -1.20
CA GLU A 112 -7.40 20.89 -2.57
C GLU A 112 -6.38 20.42 -3.61
N LEU A 113 -5.11 20.82 -3.47
CA LEU A 113 -4.03 20.41 -4.37
C LEU A 113 -3.65 18.94 -4.20
N TYR A 114 -3.68 18.38 -2.99
CA TYR A 114 -3.47 16.95 -2.78
C TYR A 114 -4.69 16.11 -3.13
N ASP A 115 -5.92 16.58 -2.87
CA ASP A 115 -7.16 15.93 -3.36
C ASP A 115 -7.08 15.81 -4.91
N ALA A 116 -6.69 16.88 -5.60
CA ALA A 116 -6.46 16.86 -7.06
C ALA A 116 -5.26 15.99 -7.49
N ALA A 117 -4.16 15.97 -6.73
CA ALA A 117 -3.01 15.12 -7.04
C ALA A 117 -3.35 13.62 -6.90
N GLY A 118 -4.15 13.26 -5.88
CA GLY A 118 -4.67 11.90 -5.70
C GLY A 118 -5.56 11.48 -6.86
N LEU A 119 -6.44 12.37 -7.33
CA LEU A 119 -7.24 12.12 -8.54
C LEU A 119 -6.36 11.95 -9.78
N ALA A 120 -5.33 12.79 -9.97
CA ALA A 120 -4.40 12.66 -11.10
C ALA A 120 -3.58 11.35 -11.03
N PHE A 121 -3.21 10.87 -9.84
CA PHE A 121 -2.62 9.55 -9.67
C PHE A 121 -3.61 8.41 -9.98
N ALA A 122 -4.87 8.54 -9.60
CA ALA A 122 -5.90 7.56 -9.95
C ALA A 122 -6.13 7.51 -11.47
N GLU A 123 -6.21 8.66 -12.15
CA GLU A 123 -6.28 8.75 -13.61
C GLU A 123 -5.01 8.18 -14.29
N ALA A 124 -3.84 8.34 -13.65
CA ALA A 124 -2.60 7.72 -14.11
C ALA A 124 -2.65 6.19 -14.04
N TYR A 125 -3.08 5.63 -12.89
CA TYR A 125 -3.32 4.20 -12.71
C TYR A 125 -4.28 3.68 -13.78
N ASP A 126 -5.39 4.37 -14.00
CA ASP A 126 -6.47 3.98 -14.89
C ASP A 126 -6.04 3.98 -16.38
N GLY A 127 -5.23 4.97 -16.77
CA GLY A 127 -4.59 5.05 -18.09
C GLY A 127 -3.51 3.98 -18.30
N ILE A 128 -2.64 3.73 -17.32
CA ILE A 128 -1.66 2.63 -17.36
C ILE A 128 -2.40 1.28 -17.47
N ASN A 129 -3.50 1.11 -16.73
CA ASN A 129 -4.35 -0.08 -16.79
C ASN A 129 -5.01 -0.26 -18.17
N ARG A 130 -5.36 0.83 -18.87
CA ARG A 130 -5.83 0.81 -20.28
C ARG A 130 -4.75 0.56 -21.33
N ARG A 131 -3.47 0.49 -20.94
CA ARG A 131 -2.31 0.56 -21.86
C ARG A 131 -2.19 1.90 -22.59
N GLU A 132 -2.91 2.93 -22.13
CA GLU A 132 -2.80 4.33 -22.58
C GLU A 132 -1.61 5.02 -21.90
N TYR A 133 -0.41 4.43 -22.02
CA TYR A 133 0.74 4.80 -21.21
C TYR A 133 1.14 6.28 -21.33
N ALA A 134 0.99 6.89 -22.50
CA ALA A 134 1.26 8.33 -22.68
C ALA A 134 0.31 9.21 -21.86
N ALA A 135 -0.98 8.86 -21.79
CA ALA A 135 -1.97 9.58 -20.96
C ALA A 135 -1.71 9.32 -19.47
N GLY A 136 -1.44 8.06 -19.09
CA GLY A 136 -1.10 7.70 -17.71
C GLY A 136 0.14 8.45 -17.20
N LYS A 137 1.19 8.50 -18.02
CA LYS A 137 2.41 9.29 -17.77
C LYS A 137 2.13 10.78 -17.58
N ALA A 138 1.31 11.37 -18.47
CA ALA A 138 0.95 12.78 -18.38
C ALA A 138 0.23 13.10 -17.06
N LYS A 139 -0.64 12.19 -16.60
CA LYS A 139 -1.36 12.31 -15.32
C LYS A 139 -0.48 12.12 -14.09
N ALA A 140 0.49 11.20 -14.12
CA ALA A 140 1.53 11.12 -13.09
C ALA A 140 2.35 12.42 -13.00
N ALA A 141 2.72 13.01 -14.13
CA ALA A 141 3.43 14.29 -14.17
C ALA A 141 2.57 15.48 -13.69
N GLU A 142 1.26 15.46 -13.94
CA GLU A 142 0.29 16.44 -13.41
C GLU A 142 0.26 16.38 -11.86
N ALA A 143 0.19 15.18 -11.28
CA ALA A 143 0.23 14.98 -9.82
C ALA A 143 1.50 15.58 -9.19
N ALA A 144 2.68 15.41 -9.82
CA ALA A 144 3.94 16.03 -9.37
C ALA A 144 3.90 17.57 -9.38
N SER A 145 3.14 18.16 -10.30
CA SER A 145 2.94 19.61 -10.39
C SER A 145 2.02 20.10 -9.27
N LEU A 146 0.89 19.40 -9.08
CA LEU A 146 -0.09 19.71 -8.04
C LEU A 146 0.50 19.65 -6.63
N ALA A 147 1.25 18.59 -6.31
CA ALA A 147 1.92 18.45 -5.00
C ALA A 147 2.90 19.59 -4.71
N ARG A 148 3.74 19.98 -5.68
CA ARG A 148 4.72 21.08 -5.51
C ARG A 148 4.06 22.45 -5.28
N ARG A 149 2.89 22.70 -5.87
CA ARG A 149 2.12 23.95 -5.70
C ARG A 149 1.64 24.18 -4.26
N CYS A 150 1.64 23.15 -3.40
CA CYS A 150 1.39 23.34 -1.96
C CYS A 150 2.49 24.19 -1.30
N GLY A 151 3.77 23.95 -1.62
CA GLY A 151 4.89 24.75 -1.10
C GLY A 151 4.78 26.23 -1.50
N GLU A 152 4.37 26.48 -2.75
CA GLU A 152 4.10 27.85 -3.23
C GLU A 152 2.93 28.53 -2.50
N ALA A 153 1.90 27.78 -2.10
CA ALA A 153 0.76 28.34 -1.35
C ALA A 153 1.21 28.91 0.00
N PHE A 154 2.14 28.22 0.68
CA PHE A 154 2.80 28.72 1.89
C PHE A 154 3.74 29.90 1.62
N ALA A 155 4.51 29.87 0.54
CA ALA A 155 5.35 31.02 0.14
C ALA A 155 4.50 32.29 -0.08
N ARG A 156 3.37 32.18 -0.79
CA ARG A 156 2.42 33.28 -1.01
C ARG A 156 1.70 33.73 0.27
N ALA A 157 1.55 32.88 1.27
CA ALA A 157 0.90 33.18 2.55
C ALA A 157 1.81 33.88 3.59
N GLY A 158 2.84 34.62 3.13
CA GLY A 158 3.77 35.34 4.00
C GLY A 158 5.09 34.59 4.28
N GLY A 159 5.51 33.68 3.40
CA GLY A 159 6.85 33.06 3.44
C GLY A 159 7.09 32.02 4.55
N ALA A 160 6.16 31.85 5.48
CA ALA A 160 6.29 30.83 6.54
C ALA A 160 6.23 29.41 5.95
N PRO A 161 7.18 28.51 6.25
CA PRO A 161 7.19 27.19 5.66
C PRO A 161 5.97 26.34 6.07
N PRO A 162 5.58 25.37 5.22
CA PRO A 162 4.59 24.35 5.59
C PRO A 162 5.01 23.62 6.87
N PRO A 163 4.06 23.06 7.65
CA PRO A 163 4.40 22.13 8.72
C PRO A 163 5.33 21.02 8.18
N PRO A 164 6.36 20.56 8.93
CA PRO A 164 7.35 19.61 8.41
C PRO A 164 6.75 18.35 7.79
N GLN A 165 5.66 17.84 8.38
CA GLN A 165 4.90 16.70 7.84
C GLN A 165 4.27 17.00 6.47
N VAL A 166 3.70 18.19 6.27
CA VAL A 166 3.12 18.63 4.98
C VAL A 166 4.21 18.91 3.94
N ALA A 167 5.38 19.40 4.36
CA ALA A 167 6.54 19.58 3.51
C ALA A 167 7.05 18.24 2.96
N ARG A 168 7.20 17.25 3.86
CA ARG A 168 7.58 15.88 3.54
C ARG A 168 6.64 15.23 2.52
N TRP A 169 5.32 15.39 2.67
CA TRP A 169 4.35 14.87 1.70
C TRP A 169 4.53 15.44 0.29
N GLY A 170 5.01 16.68 0.15
CA GLY A 170 5.26 17.30 -1.15
C GLY A 170 6.47 16.70 -1.85
N GLU A 171 7.53 16.41 -1.10
CA GLU A 171 8.71 15.70 -1.59
C GLU A 171 8.38 14.24 -1.96
N GLU A 172 7.70 13.50 -1.07
CA GLU A 172 7.33 12.10 -1.31
C GLU A 172 6.39 11.95 -2.52
N SER A 173 5.38 12.83 -2.65
CA SER A 173 4.47 12.85 -3.80
C SER A 173 5.19 13.18 -5.11
N ALA A 174 6.14 14.12 -5.10
CA ALA A 174 6.94 14.43 -6.28
C ALA A 174 7.87 13.27 -6.66
N LYS A 175 8.51 12.61 -5.69
CA LYS A 175 9.37 11.45 -5.92
C LYS A 175 8.60 10.26 -6.49
N ILE A 176 7.44 9.91 -5.93
CA ILE A 176 6.64 8.77 -6.45
C ILE A 176 6.04 9.07 -7.83
N ALA A 177 5.68 10.33 -8.12
CA ALA A 177 5.27 10.73 -9.47
C ALA A 177 6.39 10.59 -10.51
N VAL A 178 7.63 10.91 -10.14
CA VAL A 178 8.81 10.68 -11.00
C VAL A 178 9.04 9.19 -11.23
N VAL A 179 8.95 8.36 -10.18
CA VAL A 179 9.03 6.89 -10.31
C VAL A 179 7.95 6.35 -11.25
N CYS A 180 6.69 6.71 -11.03
CA CYS A 180 5.57 6.30 -11.88
C CYS A 180 5.76 6.73 -13.35
N THR A 181 6.19 7.98 -13.57
CA THR A 181 6.52 8.54 -14.88
C THR A 181 7.62 7.74 -15.59
N ALA A 182 8.72 7.43 -14.88
CA ALA A 182 9.88 6.75 -15.44
C ALA A 182 9.61 5.27 -15.76
N ILE A 183 8.88 4.56 -14.90
CA ILE A 183 8.47 3.16 -15.18
C ILE A 183 7.47 3.13 -16.35
N THR A 184 6.54 4.08 -16.41
CA THR A 184 5.62 4.19 -17.56
C THR A 184 6.37 4.50 -18.87
N ASP A 185 7.46 5.26 -18.83
CA ASP A 185 8.35 5.47 -19.98
C ASP A 185 9.09 4.20 -20.43
N LEU A 186 9.45 3.30 -19.51
CA LEU A 186 9.99 1.99 -19.88
C LEU A 186 8.96 1.18 -20.71
N LEU A 187 7.69 1.19 -20.29
CA LEU A 187 6.60 0.52 -21.01
C LEU A 187 6.38 1.11 -22.41
N ILE A 188 6.31 2.44 -22.52
CA ILE A 188 6.19 3.14 -23.82
C ILE A 188 7.33 2.71 -24.75
N TRP A 189 8.57 2.73 -24.25
CA TRP A 189 9.75 2.38 -25.02
C TRP A 189 9.80 0.90 -25.43
N GLN A 190 9.39 -0.01 -24.54
CA GLN A 190 9.24 -1.44 -24.87
C GLN A 190 8.19 -1.63 -25.98
N THR A 191 6.99 -1.05 -25.85
CA THR A 191 5.93 -1.20 -26.86
C THR A 191 6.28 -0.55 -28.20
N GLY A 192 6.93 0.61 -28.20
CA GLY A 192 7.40 1.26 -29.42
C GLY A 192 8.48 0.45 -30.13
N ARG A 193 9.39 -0.20 -29.38
CA ARG A 193 10.38 -1.14 -29.93
C ARG A 193 9.72 -2.37 -30.56
N SER A 194 8.65 -2.90 -29.96
CA SER A 194 7.87 -4.02 -30.54
C SER A 194 7.14 -3.63 -31.84
N GLN A 195 6.63 -2.41 -31.94
CA GLN A 195 5.94 -1.92 -33.15
C GLN A 195 6.90 -1.58 -34.31
N LEU A 196 8.16 -1.23 -34.01
CA LEU A 196 9.20 -0.97 -35.01
C LEU A 196 9.86 -2.26 -35.56
N LEU A 197 9.51 -3.43 -35.03
CA LEU A 197 9.98 -4.74 -35.50
C LEU A 197 8.79 -5.70 -35.83
N PRO A 198 7.86 -5.32 -36.73
CA PRO A 198 6.74 -6.18 -37.14
C PRO A 198 7.20 -7.17 -38.22
N GLY A 199 8.09 -8.09 -37.86
CA GLY A 199 8.72 -9.03 -38.77
C GLY A 199 10.01 -9.55 -38.15
N GLY A 200 10.19 -10.87 -38.13
CA GLY A 200 11.28 -11.49 -37.38
C GLY A 200 12.64 -11.28 -38.04
N ASP A 201 13.53 -10.54 -37.36
CA ASP A 201 14.97 -10.66 -37.52
C ASP A 201 15.64 -10.58 -36.14
N THR A 202 15.85 -11.76 -35.53
CA THR A 202 16.59 -11.92 -34.28
C THR A 202 18.02 -11.38 -34.37
N LEU A 203 18.58 -11.30 -35.58
CA LEU A 203 19.86 -10.68 -35.91
C LEU A 203 19.93 -9.17 -35.58
N LEU A 204 18.88 -8.39 -35.87
CA LEU A 204 18.87 -6.96 -35.55
C LEU A 204 18.72 -6.69 -34.06
N ALA A 205 17.91 -7.52 -33.36
CA ALA A 205 17.83 -7.49 -31.90
C ALA A 205 19.20 -7.83 -31.25
N ALA A 206 19.89 -8.85 -31.78
CA ALA A 206 21.23 -9.22 -31.35
C ALA A 206 22.28 -8.13 -31.65
N MET A 207 22.24 -7.50 -32.84
CA MET A 207 23.13 -6.38 -33.18
C MET A 207 22.94 -5.18 -32.24
N TRP A 208 21.71 -4.87 -31.83
CA TRP A 208 21.46 -3.80 -30.84
C TRP A 208 21.89 -4.18 -29.43
N GLN A 209 21.72 -5.45 -29.02
CA GLN A 209 22.30 -5.94 -27.76
C GLN A 209 23.83 -5.85 -27.77
N LEU A 210 24.49 -6.20 -28.89
CA LEU A 210 25.93 -6.04 -29.08
C LEU A 210 26.36 -4.56 -29.02
N LEU A 211 25.55 -3.63 -29.52
CA LEU A 211 25.85 -2.19 -29.49
C LEU A 211 25.77 -1.60 -28.07
N ASP A 212 24.79 -2.00 -27.27
CA ASP A 212 24.71 -1.59 -25.86
C ASP A 212 25.76 -2.30 -24.99
N LEU A 213 26.11 -3.56 -25.29
CA LEU A 213 27.26 -4.24 -24.69
C LEU A 213 28.59 -3.55 -25.01
N ALA A 214 28.77 -3.03 -26.23
CA ALA A 214 29.96 -2.26 -26.59
C ALA A 214 30.05 -0.91 -25.83
N LYS A 215 28.92 -0.25 -25.56
CA LYS A 215 28.87 0.95 -24.70
C LYS A 215 29.18 0.61 -23.24
N LEU A 216 28.57 -0.44 -22.69
CA LEU A 216 28.86 -0.94 -21.35
C LEU A 216 30.33 -1.30 -21.19
N ALA A 217 30.91 -2.06 -22.14
CA ALA A 217 32.33 -2.41 -22.14
C ALA A 217 33.24 -1.18 -22.15
N ARG A 218 32.91 -0.11 -22.89
CA ARG A 218 33.63 1.18 -22.81
C ARG A 218 33.55 1.80 -21.41
N VAL A 219 32.38 1.83 -20.77
CA VAL A 219 32.22 2.36 -19.41
C VAL A 219 33.02 1.53 -18.40
N THR A 220 32.94 0.19 -18.47
CA THR A 220 33.73 -0.71 -17.59
C THR A 220 35.23 -0.55 -17.81
N THR A 221 35.68 -0.37 -19.06
CA THR A 221 37.11 -0.12 -19.38
C THR A 221 37.59 1.21 -18.80
N LEU A 222 36.77 2.27 -18.88
CA LEU A 222 37.08 3.57 -18.27
C LEU A 222 37.13 3.49 -16.74
N LEU A 223 36.22 2.75 -16.10
CA LEU A 223 36.22 2.54 -14.65
C LEU A 223 37.46 1.75 -14.19
N LEU A 224 37.82 0.67 -14.89
CA LEU A 224 39.03 -0.11 -14.62
C LEU A 224 40.31 0.72 -14.84
N ALA A 225 40.37 1.52 -15.90
CA ALA A 225 41.50 2.44 -16.16
C ALA A 225 41.59 3.60 -15.16
N ASN A 226 40.52 3.88 -14.41
CA ASN A 226 40.55 4.83 -13.29
C ASN A 226 41.02 4.14 -12.00
N ALA A 227 40.52 2.93 -11.73
CA ALA A 227 40.91 2.11 -10.58
C ALA A 227 42.40 1.72 -10.59
N CYS A 228 42.98 1.39 -11.76
CA CYS A 228 44.43 1.17 -11.90
C CYS A 228 45.24 2.43 -11.57
N ARG A 229 44.80 3.61 -12.04
CA ARG A 229 45.51 4.88 -11.73
C ARG A 229 45.46 5.26 -10.25
N THR A 230 44.41 4.87 -9.53
CA THR A 230 44.39 5.03 -8.06
C THR A 230 45.29 4.03 -7.34
N ALA A 231 45.55 2.85 -7.91
CA ALA A 231 46.41 1.83 -7.30
C ALA A 231 47.91 2.10 -7.49
N GLU A 232 48.31 2.79 -8.57
CA GLU A 232 49.71 3.17 -8.83
C GLU A 232 50.16 4.43 -8.06
N GLY A 233 49.23 5.12 -7.36
CA GLY A 233 49.50 6.34 -6.61
C GLY A 233 49.92 6.17 -5.16
N GLU A 234 49.67 5.01 -4.52
CA GLU A 234 49.96 4.79 -3.10
C GLU A 234 51.30 4.07 -2.89
N GLY A 235 52.37 4.86 -2.81
CA GLY A 235 53.69 4.39 -2.39
C GLY A 235 53.71 3.92 -0.93
N PHE A 236 53.96 2.63 -0.73
CA PHE A 236 54.03 1.98 0.59
C PHE A 236 55.22 2.52 1.42
N PRO A 237 55.01 3.10 2.63
CA PRO A 237 56.12 3.48 3.50
C PRO A 237 56.73 2.25 4.18
N ARG A 238 58.07 2.26 4.26
CA ARG A 238 58.91 1.19 4.82
C ARG A 238 58.87 1.23 6.36
N ALA A 239 58.73 0.07 6.99
CA ALA A 239 58.70 -0.03 8.45
C ALA A 239 60.10 0.16 9.08
N GLU A 240 60.19 0.96 10.15
CA GLU A 240 61.34 1.00 11.06
C GLU A 240 60.89 0.86 12.53
N HIS A 241 61.81 0.33 13.35
CA HIS A 241 61.58 -0.03 14.75
C HIS A 241 61.40 1.18 15.66
N VAL A 242 60.51 1.06 16.65
CA VAL A 242 60.50 1.94 17.84
C VAL A 242 60.61 1.09 19.11
N ALA A 243 61.76 1.22 19.79
CA ALA A 243 61.96 0.75 21.16
C ALA A 243 61.59 1.86 22.16
N ALA A 244 61.28 1.46 23.40
CA ALA A 244 60.71 2.35 24.41
C ALA A 244 61.68 3.42 24.94
N ARG A 245 61.15 4.59 25.31
CA ARG A 245 61.58 5.29 26.54
C ARG A 245 60.52 6.18 27.17
N ARG A 246 60.69 6.38 28.49
CA ARG A 246 59.80 7.09 29.41
C ARG A 246 60.20 8.56 29.57
N ARG A 247 59.20 9.34 30.03
CA ARG A 247 59.23 10.43 31.05
C ARG A 247 59.47 11.89 30.63
N THR A 248 58.72 12.72 31.37
CA THR A 248 59.00 14.08 31.89
C THR A 248 59.13 15.25 30.92
N MET A 249 58.12 16.12 30.92
CA MET A 249 58.32 17.57 31.10
C MET A 249 57.16 18.20 31.89
N GLY A 250 57.55 18.96 32.91
CA GLY A 250 57.10 20.34 33.14
C GLY A 250 58.36 21.14 33.54
N PRO A 251 58.27 22.41 33.95
CA PRO A 251 57.12 23.32 33.91
C PRO A 251 57.44 24.68 33.21
N GLY A 252 56.43 25.56 33.11
CA GLY A 252 56.64 26.94 33.59
C GLY A 252 56.62 28.11 32.59
N ILE A 253 55.78 29.09 32.98
CA ILE A 253 55.99 30.55 32.94
C ILE A 253 55.47 31.33 31.71
N THR A 254 54.78 32.42 32.04
CA THR A 254 54.03 33.41 31.23
C THR A 254 54.87 34.73 31.14
N PRO A 255 54.41 35.96 30.75
CA PRO A 255 53.16 36.65 31.15
C PRO A 255 52.52 37.66 30.14
N SER A 256 51.48 38.36 30.63
CA SER A 256 50.90 39.64 30.17
C SER A 256 49.86 39.61 29.02
N GLY A 257 48.66 40.19 29.16
CA GLY A 257 48.02 40.79 30.36
C GLY A 257 46.70 41.54 30.05
N HIS A 258 45.89 41.80 31.10
CA HIS A 258 44.69 42.69 31.13
C HIS A 258 43.47 42.31 30.23
N LEU A 259 42.19 42.44 30.63
CA LEU A 259 41.51 42.96 31.85
C LEU A 259 40.24 42.14 32.17
N SER A 260 39.63 42.37 33.34
CA SER A 260 38.48 41.66 33.94
C SER A 260 37.39 42.68 34.35
N PRO A 261 36.28 42.36 35.07
CA PRO A 261 35.56 41.08 35.28
C PRO A 261 34.00 41.19 35.23
N SER A 262 33.31 40.03 35.29
CA SER A 262 32.36 39.67 36.39
C SER A 262 31.02 39.01 35.99
N MET A 263 30.88 37.74 36.38
CA MET A 263 29.67 37.20 37.01
C MET A 263 30.10 36.18 38.08
N ARG A 264 29.34 36.09 39.18
CA ARG A 264 29.76 35.35 40.39
C ARG A 264 28.56 34.66 41.04
N ARG A 265 28.66 33.32 41.23
CA ARG A 265 27.85 32.47 42.15
C ARG A 265 26.34 32.31 41.83
N ALA A 266 25.63 31.27 42.31
CA ALA A 266 26.00 29.92 42.78
C ALA A 266 24.72 29.10 43.12
N ARG A 267 24.94 27.86 43.57
CA ARG A 267 24.07 26.98 44.42
C ARG A 267 23.13 26.02 43.69
N SER A 268 23.59 24.77 43.65
CA SER A 268 22.75 23.61 43.95
C SER A 268 22.41 23.59 45.45
N VAL A 269 21.16 23.26 45.80
CA VAL A 269 20.71 22.82 47.13
C VAL A 269 19.63 21.76 46.92
N ALA A 270 19.65 20.70 47.73
CA ALA A 270 18.70 19.58 47.69
C ALA A 270 17.34 19.91 48.33
N GLY A 271 16.32 19.09 48.04
CA GLY A 271 15.01 19.16 48.69
C GLY A 271 14.28 17.82 48.69
N ASP A 272 14.23 17.17 49.86
CA ASP A 272 13.34 16.04 50.13
C ASP A 272 11.86 16.46 50.14
N GLY A 273 10.95 15.58 49.71
CA GLY A 273 9.56 15.96 49.41
C GLY A 273 8.50 14.85 49.50
N ARG A 274 8.59 13.99 50.52
CA ARG A 274 7.53 13.14 51.12
C ARG A 274 6.15 13.10 50.40
N LEU A 275 5.80 11.94 49.85
CA LEU A 275 4.44 11.60 49.41
C LEU A 275 3.43 11.66 50.57
N THR A 276 2.30 12.33 50.38
CA THR A 276 1.13 12.28 51.26
C THR A 276 -0.08 11.68 50.55
N SER A 277 -0.85 10.87 51.27
CA SER A 277 -1.97 10.08 50.76
C SER A 277 -3.31 10.54 51.33
N GLY A 278 -4.36 10.47 50.49
CA GLY A 278 -5.76 10.47 50.90
C GLY A 278 -6.63 11.58 50.27
N PRO A 279 -7.97 11.50 50.41
CA PRO A 279 -8.79 10.30 50.63
C PRO A 279 -9.86 10.10 49.52
N ALA A 280 -10.50 8.93 49.52
CA ALA A 280 -11.65 8.64 48.65
C ALA A 280 -12.97 9.14 49.28
N PRO A 281 -13.99 9.52 48.48
CA PRO A 281 -15.37 9.54 48.92
C PRO A 281 -16.04 8.17 48.77
N ALA A 282 -17.03 7.91 49.61
CA ALA A 282 -17.52 6.57 49.90
C ALA A 282 -18.71 6.08 49.03
N ARG A 283 -18.93 4.77 49.13
CA ARG A 283 -20.06 3.98 48.59
C ARG A 283 -21.42 4.57 48.93
N VAL A 284 -22.39 4.32 48.03
CA VAL A 284 -23.75 3.92 48.41
C VAL A 284 -24.00 2.53 47.82
N ALA A 285 -24.51 1.63 48.67
CA ALA A 285 -24.93 0.27 48.34
C ALA A 285 -26.46 0.25 48.12
N ALA A 286 -27.16 -0.79 47.68
CA ALA A 286 -26.86 -2.14 47.20
C ALA A 286 -28.11 -2.62 46.43
N LEU A 287 -28.01 -3.67 45.64
CA LEU A 287 -29.06 -4.72 45.54
C LEU A 287 -28.40 -6.03 45.08
N ARG A 288 -28.89 -7.16 45.59
CA ARG A 288 -28.23 -8.48 45.53
C ARG A 288 -29.27 -9.57 45.30
N HIS A 289 -28.83 -10.75 44.83
CA HIS A 289 -29.62 -11.96 44.51
C HIS A 289 -30.40 -11.83 43.17
N SER A 290 -30.59 -12.85 42.32
CA SER A 290 -30.10 -14.25 42.24
C SER A 290 -30.42 -14.80 40.81
N ALA A 291 -29.87 -15.88 40.24
CA ALA A 291 -28.82 -16.84 40.63
C ALA A 291 -28.22 -17.53 39.36
N ILE A 292 -27.37 -18.54 39.56
CA ILE A 292 -26.84 -19.51 38.55
C ILE A 292 -27.35 -20.91 39.02
N PRO A 293 -27.91 -21.80 38.16
CA PRO A 293 -27.12 -22.91 37.56
C PRO A 293 -27.71 -23.46 36.22
N PRO A 294 -27.35 -24.66 35.70
CA PRO A 294 -26.07 -24.89 35.01
C PRO A 294 -26.19 -25.70 33.69
N ARG A 295 -25.03 -25.90 33.03
CA ARG A 295 -24.63 -27.07 32.22
C ARG A 295 -25.71 -27.93 31.53
N LEU A 296 -25.67 -27.98 30.19
CA LEU A 296 -25.99 -29.19 29.44
C LEU A 296 -24.73 -29.79 28.81
N LYS A 297 -24.38 -31.00 29.26
CA LYS A 297 -23.56 -31.94 28.49
C LYS A 297 -24.49 -32.67 27.54
N PHE A 298 -24.09 -32.86 26.28
CA PHE A 298 -24.61 -33.98 25.48
C PHE A 298 -23.43 -34.69 24.81
N ALA A 299 -23.21 -35.93 25.24
CA ALA A 299 -22.37 -36.89 24.56
C ALA A 299 -22.98 -38.27 24.80
N PHE A 300 -23.04 -39.07 23.73
CA PHE A 300 -23.29 -40.51 23.74
C PHE A 300 -24.71 -40.97 24.10
N GLU A 301 -25.40 -41.62 23.15
CA GLU A 301 -25.55 -43.08 23.22
C GLU A 301 -25.81 -43.70 21.83
N ARG A 302 -25.73 -45.04 21.74
CA ARG A 302 -25.62 -45.85 20.51
C ARG A 302 -26.31 -47.20 20.74
N SER A 303 -27.26 -47.64 19.90
CA SER A 303 -27.61 -49.07 19.72
C SER A 303 -28.60 -49.37 18.58
N GLY A 304 -28.57 -50.62 18.06
CA GLY A 304 -29.36 -51.13 16.93
C GLY A 304 -28.54 -51.22 15.62
N SER A 305 -27.83 -52.31 15.24
CA SER A 305 -28.00 -53.76 15.43
C SER A 305 -29.25 -54.32 14.72
N ILE A 306 -29.21 -55.36 13.87
CA ILE A 306 -28.17 -56.20 13.25
C ILE A 306 -28.81 -56.77 11.95
N ASP A 307 -28.06 -57.04 10.88
CA ASP A 307 -28.24 -58.32 10.18
C ASP A 307 -26.98 -58.79 9.42
N ARG A 308 -26.91 -60.11 9.16
CA ARG A 308 -25.66 -60.85 8.94
C ARG A 308 -25.71 -61.75 7.69
N SER A 309 -24.52 -62.04 7.15
CA SER A 309 -24.18 -63.12 6.18
C SER A 309 -24.21 -62.68 4.71
N THR A 310 -23.35 -63.18 3.80
CA THR A 310 -22.53 -64.41 3.83
C THR A 310 -21.07 -64.20 3.38
N THR A 311 -20.22 -65.16 3.76
CA THR A 311 -18.78 -65.28 3.44
C THR A 311 -18.51 -66.00 2.11
N THR A 312 -17.47 -65.56 1.38
CA THR A 312 -16.61 -66.41 0.52
C THR A 312 -15.31 -65.65 0.19
N LYS A 313 -14.18 -65.99 0.84
CA LYS A 313 -13.18 -67.02 0.50
C LYS A 313 -12.05 -66.49 -0.41
N MET A 314 -10.92 -66.12 0.20
CA MET A 314 -9.66 -65.82 -0.49
C MET A 314 -8.87 -67.10 -0.85
N ARG A 315 -8.30 -67.18 -2.05
CA ARG A 315 -6.84 -67.17 -2.32
C ARG A 315 -6.50 -67.20 -3.83
N PRO A 316 -5.30 -66.75 -4.25
CA PRO A 316 -4.94 -66.50 -5.66
C PRO A 316 -4.30 -67.71 -6.35
N PRO A 317 -3.96 -67.63 -7.66
CA PRO A 317 -2.54 -67.37 -7.97
C PRO A 317 -2.25 -66.50 -9.22
N THR A 318 -1.00 -66.00 -9.27
CA THR A 318 -0.17 -65.71 -10.46
C THR A 318 -0.70 -64.87 -11.64
N ALA A 319 -0.22 -63.62 -11.67
CA ALA A 319 0.53 -63.00 -12.77
C ALA A 319 0.10 -63.23 -14.25
N ARG A 320 -0.35 -62.15 -14.92
CA ARG A 320 0.34 -61.47 -16.06
C ARG A 320 -0.52 -60.31 -16.63
N LEU A 321 0.13 -59.40 -17.37
CA LEU A 321 -0.46 -58.29 -18.17
C LEU A 321 -1.12 -57.18 -17.31
N LEU A 322 -0.50 -56.02 -17.01
CA LEU A 322 0.19 -55.06 -17.89
C LEU A 322 -0.61 -54.70 -19.16
N ALA A 323 -1.60 -53.78 -19.04
CA ALA A 323 -1.97 -52.77 -20.05
C ALA A 323 -3.27 -51.97 -19.69
N ALA A 324 -3.37 -51.36 -18.50
CA ALA A 324 -4.48 -50.45 -18.17
C ALA A 324 -4.13 -49.48 -17.02
N GLY A 325 -3.23 -48.51 -17.27
CA GLY A 325 -2.72 -47.67 -16.19
C GLY A 325 -1.89 -46.45 -16.61
N ALA A 326 -2.34 -45.69 -17.61
CA ALA A 326 -1.59 -44.51 -18.10
C ALA A 326 -2.47 -43.35 -18.63
N MET A 327 -3.78 -43.29 -18.29
CA MET A 327 -4.73 -42.28 -18.81
C MET A 327 -5.66 -41.68 -17.73
N VAL A 328 -5.16 -41.49 -16.49
CA VAL A 328 -5.86 -40.72 -15.43
C VAL A 328 -4.94 -39.74 -14.69
N ALA A 329 -3.61 -39.96 -14.70
CA ALA A 329 -2.63 -39.11 -14.00
C ALA A 329 -2.11 -37.90 -14.81
N LEU A 330 -2.84 -37.44 -15.83
CA LEU A 330 -2.49 -36.25 -16.63
C LEU A 330 -3.65 -35.25 -16.78
N GLY A 331 -4.55 -35.22 -15.78
CA GLY A 331 -5.71 -34.30 -15.70
C GLY A 331 -5.62 -33.24 -14.60
N CYS A 332 -4.47 -33.11 -13.92
CA CYS A 332 -4.26 -32.20 -12.78
C CYS A 332 -3.11 -31.21 -12.98
N LEU A 333 -2.74 -30.89 -14.23
CA LEU A 333 -2.13 -29.59 -14.50
C LEU A 333 -3.26 -28.57 -14.46
N ALA A 334 -3.30 -27.82 -13.36
CA ALA A 334 -4.37 -26.87 -13.09
C ALA A 334 -4.45 -25.84 -14.22
N VAL A 335 -5.48 -25.96 -15.06
CA VAL A 335 -6.11 -24.79 -15.65
C VAL A 335 -6.53 -23.94 -14.45
N GLY A 336 -5.75 -22.90 -14.16
CA GLY A 336 -6.10 -21.91 -13.16
C GLY A 336 -7.45 -21.34 -13.59
N ALA A 337 -8.52 -21.79 -12.93
CA ALA A 337 -9.86 -21.26 -13.12
C ALA A 337 -9.83 -19.82 -12.59
N GLY A 338 -9.44 -18.90 -13.47
CA GLY A 338 -9.30 -17.48 -13.18
C GLY A 338 -10.58 -17.02 -12.49
N ALA A 339 -10.43 -16.33 -11.36
CA ALA A 339 -11.51 -16.10 -10.42
C ALA A 339 -12.48 -15.01 -10.93
N THR A 340 -13.20 -15.32 -12.00
CA THR A 340 -14.19 -14.43 -12.61
C THR A 340 -15.21 -13.94 -11.58
N VAL A 341 -15.81 -12.77 -11.84
CA VAL A 341 -16.96 -12.27 -11.09
C VAL A 341 -18.02 -13.36 -10.85
N VAL A 342 -18.31 -14.16 -11.88
CA VAL A 342 -19.35 -15.21 -11.84
C VAL A 342 -18.99 -16.33 -10.88
N THR A 343 -17.76 -16.86 -10.97
CA THR A 343 -17.28 -17.94 -10.09
C THR A 343 -17.10 -17.47 -8.65
N THR A 344 -16.56 -16.26 -8.46
CA THR A 344 -16.31 -15.69 -7.13
C THR A 344 -17.62 -15.31 -6.42
N CYS A 345 -18.59 -14.70 -7.10
CA CYS A 345 -19.91 -14.44 -6.54
C CYS A 345 -20.68 -15.72 -6.21
N ARG A 346 -20.50 -16.80 -6.98
CA ARG A 346 -21.08 -18.11 -6.67
C ARG A 346 -20.49 -18.68 -5.39
N ALA A 347 -19.17 -18.79 -5.31
CA ALA A 347 -18.49 -19.25 -4.10
C ALA A 347 -18.84 -18.42 -2.86
N ALA A 348 -19.01 -17.10 -3.01
CA ALA A 348 -19.45 -16.22 -1.93
C ALA A 348 -20.90 -16.52 -1.47
N ALA A 349 -21.80 -16.82 -2.41
CA ALA A 349 -23.19 -17.20 -2.10
C ALA A 349 -23.32 -18.61 -1.50
N ASP A 350 -22.49 -19.54 -1.96
CA ASP A 350 -22.40 -20.90 -1.39
C ASP A 350 -21.79 -20.86 0.03
N SER A 351 -20.92 -19.88 0.33
CA SER A 351 -20.32 -19.69 1.66
C SER A 351 -21.15 -18.83 2.63
N ASP A 352 -22.00 -17.93 2.15
CA ASP A 352 -22.84 -17.05 2.98
C ASP A 352 -24.20 -16.81 2.29
N ALA A 353 -25.23 -17.48 2.79
CA ALA A 353 -26.59 -17.44 2.26
C ALA A 353 -27.24 -16.03 2.25
N ARG A 354 -26.60 -15.03 2.86
CA ARG A 354 -27.05 -13.62 2.81
C ARG A 354 -26.59 -12.91 1.52
N VAL A 355 -25.65 -13.49 0.76
CA VAL A 355 -25.17 -12.94 -0.50
C VAL A 355 -26.22 -13.15 -1.60
N ASP A 356 -26.78 -12.04 -2.09
CA ASP A 356 -27.58 -12.02 -3.30
C ASP A 356 -26.66 -12.20 -4.52
N TYR A 357 -26.54 -13.44 -5.02
CA TYR A 357 -25.70 -13.80 -6.17
C TYR A 357 -25.95 -12.91 -7.40
N ARG A 358 -27.22 -12.62 -7.72
CA ARG A 358 -27.57 -11.80 -8.90
C ARG A 358 -27.12 -10.36 -8.72
N PHE A 359 -27.30 -9.80 -7.52
CA PHE A 359 -26.79 -8.47 -7.19
C PHE A 359 -25.26 -8.45 -7.18
N CYS A 360 -24.58 -9.46 -6.63
CA CYS A 360 -23.12 -9.57 -6.63
C CYS A 360 -22.55 -9.51 -8.05
N VAL A 361 -23.02 -10.39 -8.95
CA VAL A 361 -22.56 -10.42 -10.34
C VAL A 361 -22.87 -9.10 -11.05
N ALA A 362 -24.06 -8.53 -10.81
CA ALA A 362 -24.47 -7.29 -11.46
C ALA A 362 -23.76 -6.02 -10.93
N GLN A 363 -23.26 -6.00 -9.69
CA GLN A 363 -22.46 -4.89 -9.17
C GLN A 363 -20.99 -5.02 -9.56
N LEU A 364 -20.35 -6.15 -9.24
CA LEU A 364 -18.92 -6.33 -9.51
C LEU A 364 -18.65 -6.38 -11.03
N GLY A 365 -19.53 -7.01 -11.82
CA GLY A 365 -19.40 -7.05 -13.29
C GLY A 365 -19.54 -5.68 -13.99
N ARG A 366 -19.89 -4.60 -13.26
CA ARG A 366 -19.85 -3.22 -13.77
C ARG A 366 -18.53 -2.52 -13.47
N HIS A 367 -17.73 -3.03 -12.54
CA HIS A 367 -16.48 -2.40 -12.18
C HIS A 367 -15.43 -2.70 -13.24
N ARG A 368 -14.71 -1.66 -13.64
CA ARG A 368 -13.78 -1.69 -14.77
C ARG A 368 -12.59 -2.63 -14.56
N GLU A 369 -12.24 -2.88 -13.30
CA GLU A 369 -11.14 -3.74 -12.88
C GLU A 369 -11.54 -5.22 -12.72
N SER A 370 -12.84 -5.52 -12.66
CA SER A 370 -13.32 -6.87 -12.35
C SER A 370 -13.11 -7.97 -13.40
N PRO A 371 -12.88 -7.70 -14.70
CA PRO A 371 -12.53 -8.76 -15.65
C PRO A 371 -11.20 -9.44 -15.34
N ASP A 372 -10.21 -8.67 -14.87
CA ASP A 372 -8.84 -9.13 -14.62
C ASP A 372 -8.54 -9.34 -13.12
N ALA A 373 -9.50 -9.06 -12.24
CA ALA A 373 -9.36 -9.19 -10.79
C ALA A 373 -9.44 -10.66 -10.34
N ASP A 374 -8.53 -11.05 -9.45
CA ASP A 374 -8.63 -12.29 -8.68
C ASP A 374 -9.63 -12.16 -7.51
N ILE A 375 -9.75 -13.18 -6.66
CA ILE A 375 -10.66 -13.15 -5.49
C ILE A 375 -10.35 -11.94 -4.59
N TRP A 376 -9.06 -11.64 -4.41
CA TRP A 376 -8.61 -10.51 -3.60
C TRP A 376 -8.97 -9.16 -4.25
N GLY A 377 -8.71 -8.99 -5.54
CA GLY A 377 -9.10 -7.81 -6.30
C GLY A 377 -10.62 -7.60 -6.29
N LEU A 378 -11.41 -8.67 -6.39
CA LEU A 378 -12.87 -8.58 -6.29
C LEU A 378 -13.35 -8.19 -4.89
N ALA A 379 -12.63 -8.56 -3.82
CA ALA A 379 -12.88 -8.03 -2.48
C ALA A 379 -12.56 -6.52 -2.39
N LYS A 380 -11.44 -6.07 -2.97
CA LYS A 380 -11.06 -4.64 -3.05
C LYS A 380 -12.12 -3.83 -3.82
N VAL A 381 -12.58 -4.33 -4.97
CA VAL A 381 -13.68 -3.73 -5.75
C VAL A 381 -14.99 -3.66 -4.95
N ALA A 382 -15.35 -4.71 -4.22
CA ALA A 382 -16.56 -4.70 -3.38
C ALA A 382 -16.47 -3.64 -2.27
N ALA A 383 -15.29 -3.50 -1.63
CA ALA A 383 -15.05 -2.47 -0.63
C ALA A 383 -15.09 -1.05 -1.22
N LEU A 384 -14.42 -0.80 -2.35
CA LEU A 384 -14.45 0.48 -3.07
C LEU A 384 -15.88 0.88 -3.48
N THR A 385 -16.67 -0.08 -3.97
CA THR A 385 -18.10 0.10 -4.28
C THR A 385 -18.90 0.50 -3.03
N GLY A 386 -18.52 -0.03 -1.86
CA GLY A 386 -19.05 0.36 -0.55
C GLY A 386 -18.74 1.81 -0.17
N ILE A 387 -17.50 2.27 -0.37
CA ILE A 387 -17.09 3.68 -0.16
C ILE A 387 -17.95 4.60 -1.04
N ILE A 388 -18.01 4.32 -2.35
CA ILE A 388 -18.75 5.15 -3.32
C ILE A 388 -20.24 5.25 -2.93
N ASN A 389 -20.89 4.16 -2.49
CA ASN A 389 -22.29 4.26 -2.04
C ASN A 389 -22.44 5.03 -0.72
N ALA A 390 -21.46 4.96 0.19
CA ALA A 390 -21.46 5.71 1.44
C ALA A 390 -21.35 7.23 1.19
N ASP A 391 -20.43 7.67 0.32
CA ASP A 391 -20.29 9.09 -0.06
C ASP A 391 -21.56 9.63 -0.74
N ASN A 392 -22.13 8.84 -1.65
CA ASN A 392 -23.41 9.17 -2.29
C ASN A 392 -24.56 9.25 -1.27
N ALA A 393 -24.57 8.41 -0.23
CA ALA A 393 -25.56 8.45 0.84
C ALA A 393 -25.37 9.69 1.75
N VAL A 394 -24.12 10.10 2.04
CA VAL A 394 -23.81 11.38 2.70
C VAL A 394 -24.33 12.56 1.87
N TYR A 395 -24.11 12.55 0.56
CA TYR A 395 -24.61 13.57 -0.36
C TYR A 395 -26.14 13.63 -0.37
N ASP A 396 -26.82 12.48 -0.52
CA ASP A 396 -28.28 12.40 -0.52
C ASP A 396 -28.88 12.89 0.82
N ALA A 397 -28.27 12.54 1.96
CA ALA A 397 -28.67 13.03 3.28
C ALA A 397 -28.54 14.57 3.38
N LYS A 398 -27.39 15.14 2.98
CA LYS A 398 -27.17 16.59 2.94
C LYS A 398 -28.15 17.29 2.00
N LYS A 399 -28.44 16.72 0.84
CA LYS A 399 -29.46 17.21 -0.11
C LYS A 399 -30.88 17.20 0.46
N MET A 400 -31.19 16.32 1.41
CA MET A 400 -32.47 16.32 2.11
C MET A 400 -32.54 17.31 3.28
N LEU A 401 -31.41 17.61 3.93
CA LEU A 401 -31.30 18.62 5.00
C LEU A 401 -31.56 20.06 4.56
N VAL A 402 -31.39 20.34 3.26
CA VAL A 402 -31.67 21.66 2.66
C VAL A 402 -33.08 21.77 2.06
N LYS A 403 -33.89 20.70 2.07
CA LYS A 403 -35.28 20.77 1.57
C LYS A 403 -36.19 21.52 2.55
N PRO A 404 -37.08 22.41 2.07
CA PRO A 404 -38.16 22.97 2.88
C PRO A 404 -38.97 21.86 3.56
N GLY A 405 -39.36 22.07 4.82
CA GLY A 405 -40.06 21.08 5.63
C GLY A 405 -39.19 20.03 6.34
N THR A 406 -37.86 19.98 6.10
CA THR A 406 -36.96 19.11 6.88
C THR A 406 -36.59 19.77 8.21
N ALA A 407 -37.44 19.55 9.23
CA ALA A 407 -37.30 20.12 10.57
C ALA A 407 -37.31 19.06 11.69
N GLY A 408 -37.01 19.49 12.92
CA GLY A 408 -37.18 18.70 14.14
C GLY A 408 -36.44 17.35 14.14
N PRO A 409 -37.04 16.28 14.70
CA PRO A 409 -36.41 14.96 14.80
C PRO A 409 -35.92 14.41 13.47
N LYS A 410 -36.64 14.65 12.36
CA LYS A 410 -36.26 14.18 11.03
C LYS A 410 -34.97 14.83 10.52
N ARG A 411 -34.75 16.11 10.86
CA ARG A 411 -33.49 16.80 10.56
C ARG A 411 -32.33 16.18 11.33
N ALA A 412 -32.50 16.01 12.64
CA ALA A 412 -31.48 15.39 13.51
C ALA A 412 -31.13 13.95 13.08
N ALA A 413 -32.13 13.16 12.67
CA ALA A 413 -31.92 11.81 12.13
C ALA A 413 -31.13 11.81 10.81
N LEU A 414 -31.39 12.75 9.89
CA LEU A 414 -30.62 12.89 8.65
C LEU A 414 -29.18 13.37 8.91
N GLU A 415 -28.95 14.27 9.86
CA GLU A 415 -27.62 14.68 10.30
C GLU A 415 -26.85 13.50 10.94
N GLN A 416 -27.53 12.67 11.73
CA GLN A 416 -26.96 11.44 12.29
C GLN A 416 -26.66 10.40 11.21
N CYS A 417 -27.56 10.19 10.25
CA CYS A 417 -27.33 9.33 9.08
C CYS A 417 -26.09 9.77 8.30
N SER A 418 -25.89 11.07 8.08
CA SER A 418 -24.68 11.56 7.41
C SER A 418 -23.39 11.16 8.14
N LYS A 419 -23.38 11.16 9.49
CA LYS A 419 -22.22 10.73 10.29
C LYS A 419 -22.02 9.22 10.27
N LEU A 420 -23.12 8.45 10.27
CA LEU A 420 -23.09 6.99 10.18
C LEU A 420 -22.58 6.52 8.81
N TYR A 421 -23.00 7.17 7.71
CA TYR A 421 -22.48 6.87 6.38
C TYR A 421 -21.03 7.33 6.19
N ASP A 422 -20.60 8.46 6.75
CA ASP A 422 -19.18 8.86 6.80
C ASP A 422 -18.34 7.79 7.52
N SER A 423 -18.81 7.32 8.68
CA SER A 423 -18.19 6.21 9.43
C SER A 423 -18.17 4.88 8.65
N MET A 424 -19.19 4.63 7.81
CA MET A 424 -19.25 3.47 6.92
C MET A 424 -18.24 3.56 5.77
N GLY A 425 -18.08 4.75 5.18
CA GLY A 425 -17.03 5.03 4.20
C GLY A 425 -15.64 4.75 4.78
N TYR A 426 -15.37 5.24 6.00
CA TYR A 426 -14.15 4.90 6.74
C TYR A 426 -13.99 3.40 7.01
N ALA A 427 -15.06 2.68 7.32
CA ALA A 427 -15.00 1.22 7.54
C ALA A 427 -14.65 0.46 6.25
N PHE A 428 -15.19 0.86 5.09
CA PHE A 428 -14.81 0.29 3.81
C PHE A 428 -13.40 0.71 3.37
N ALA A 429 -12.98 1.96 3.60
CA ALA A 429 -11.61 2.41 3.34
C ALA A 429 -10.58 1.65 4.20
N LYS A 430 -10.91 1.42 5.48
CA LYS A 430 -10.14 0.52 6.36
C LYS A 430 -10.12 -0.90 5.79
N ALA A 431 -11.25 -1.44 5.32
CA ALA A 431 -11.28 -2.77 4.69
C ALA A 431 -10.39 -2.85 3.44
N VAL A 432 -10.35 -1.81 2.58
CA VAL A 432 -9.38 -1.71 1.47
C VAL A 432 -7.94 -1.72 2.00
N GLY A 433 -7.63 -0.96 3.05
CA GLY A 433 -6.31 -0.96 3.68
C GLY A 433 -5.92 -2.33 4.25
N GLU A 434 -6.80 -2.98 5.01
CA GLU A 434 -6.55 -4.32 5.56
C GLU A 434 -6.46 -5.39 4.46
N LEU A 435 -7.24 -5.29 3.38
CA LEU A 435 -7.10 -6.12 2.17
C LEU A 435 -5.74 -5.91 1.51
N ASN A 436 -5.30 -4.67 1.32
CA ASN A 436 -3.96 -4.33 0.82
C ASN A 436 -2.87 -4.95 1.73
N TYR A 437 -3.04 -4.97 3.05
CA TYR A 437 -2.09 -5.62 3.97
C TYR A 437 -2.29 -7.15 4.13
N ARG A 438 -3.15 -7.78 3.33
CA ARG A 438 -3.56 -9.20 3.43
C ARG A 438 -4.09 -9.63 4.82
N ARG A 439 -4.69 -8.69 5.55
CA ARG A 439 -5.26 -8.87 6.90
C ARG A 439 -6.77 -9.12 6.84
N TYR A 440 -7.15 -10.28 6.33
CA TYR A 440 -8.57 -10.60 6.06
C TYR A 440 -9.45 -10.73 7.32
N GLY A 441 -8.84 -10.88 8.50
CA GLY A 441 -9.56 -10.99 9.79
C GLY A 441 -10.21 -9.68 10.25
N SER A 442 -9.58 -8.54 9.97
CA SER A 442 -9.94 -7.19 10.47
C SER A 442 -10.93 -6.44 9.57
N ALA A 443 -11.02 -6.82 8.29
CA ALA A 443 -11.92 -6.19 7.30
C ALA A 443 -13.44 -6.47 7.54
N LYS A 444 -13.80 -7.25 8.55
CA LYS A 444 -15.17 -7.76 8.81
C LYS A 444 -16.05 -6.81 9.64
N GLU A 445 -15.60 -5.59 9.92
CA GLU A 445 -16.29 -4.68 10.83
C GLU A 445 -17.50 -3.96 10.21
N LYS A 446 -18.65 -4.06 10.89
CA LYS A 446 -19.70 -3.05 11.12
C LYS A 446 -20.31 -2.22 9.96
N ALA A 447 -19.83 -2.28 8.72
CA ALA A 447 -20.34 -1.46 7.62
C ALA A 447 -21.87 -1.57 7.45
N ALA A 448 -22.40 -2.79 7.43
CA ALA A 448 -23.85 -3.02 7.40
C ALA A 448 -24.59 -2.44 8.63
N SER A 449 -23.98 -2.45 9.82
CA SER A 449 -24.63 -1.95 11.04
C SER A 449 -24.82 -0.44 11.05
N PHE A 450 -24.01 0.34 10.32
CA PHE A 450 -24.21 1.78 10.18
C PHE A 450 -25.44 2.12 9.32
N ALA A 451 -25.73 1.30 8.30
CA ALA A 451 -26.95 1.45 7.49
C ALA A 451 -28.20 1.22 8.34
N HIS A 452 -28.23 0.12 9.11
CA HIS A 452 -29.32 -0.19 10.03
C HIS A 452 -29.53 0.90 11.09
N GLN A 453 -28.46 1.40 11.72
CA GLN A 453 -28.55 2.51 12.67
C GLN A 453 -29.13 3.80 12.07
N CYS A 454 -28.89 4.07 10.78
CA CYS A 454 -29.50 5.21 10.09
C CYS A 454 -31.00 5.00 9.85
N ASP A 455 -31.41 3.82 9.36
CA ASP A 455 -32.83 3.50 9.17
C ASP A 455 -33.59 3.49 10.52
N ASP A 456 -32.99 2.98 11.59
CA ASP A 456 -33.54 3.02 12.95
C ASP A 456 -33.71 4.47 13.45
N ALA A 457 -32.74 5.35 13.19
CA ALA A 457 -32.82 6.76 13.56
C ALA A 457 -33.93 7.50 12.79
N LEU A 458 -34.08 7.19 11.49
CA LEU A 458 -35.14 7.74 10.65
C LEU A 458 -36.53 7.21 11.06
N ALA A 459 -36.65 5.93 11.38
CA ALA A 459 -37.89 5.33 11.87
C ALA A 459 -38.32 5.95 13.21
N LYS A 460 -37.39 6.12 14.16
CA LYS A 460 -37.64 6.82 15.45
C LYS A 460 -38.02 8.29 15.27
N ALA A 461 -37.59 8.92 14.18
CA ALA A 461 -37.99 10.28 13.80
C ALA A 461 -39.30 10.34 12.97
N GLY A 462 -40.04 9.23 12.85
CA GLY A 462 -41.31 9.16 12.11
C GLY A 462 -41.15 9.18 10.59
N ALA A 463 -39.93 9.06 10.05
CA ALA A 463 -39.67 9.04 8.62
C ALA A 463 -39.82 7.61 8.04
N VAL A 464 -41.06 7.11 8.01
CA VAL A 464 -41.43 5.81 7.43
C VAL A 464 -42.28 6.02 6.17
N PRO A 465 -41.93 5.42 5.01
CA PRO A 465 -40.72 4.63 4.75
C PRO A 465 -39.43 5.48 4.82
N SER A 466 -38.32 4.85 5.20
CA SER A 466 -37.02 5.53 5.29
C SER A 466 -36.64 6.15 3.95
N PRO A 467 -36.37 7.47 3.87
CA PRO A 467 -35.90 8.10 2.63
C PRO A 467 -34.51 7.62 2.22
N MET A 468 -33.78 6.93 3.11
CA MET A 468 -32.47 6.33 2.85
C MET A 468 -32.55 4.84 2.49
N ALA A 469 -33.72 4.20 2.55
CA ALA A 469 -33.87 2.73 2.44
C ALA A 469 -33.13 2.09 1.24
N LYS A 470 -33.11 2.76 0.08
CA LYS A 470 -32.38 2.29 -1.11
C LYS A 470 -30.86 2.28 -0.89
N ARG A 471 -30.31 3.33 -0.27
CA ARG A 471 -28.89 3.42 0.10
C ARG A 471 -28.54 2.40 1.18
N SER A 472 -29.39 2.27 2.19
CA SER A 472 -29.20 1.35 3.30
C SER A 472 -29.19 -0.10 2.83
N SER A 473 -30.19 -0.50 2.03
CA SER A 473 -30.25 -1.83 1.42
C SER A 473 -29.03 -2.14 0.53
N TYR A 474 -28.59 -1.18 -0.29
CA TYR A 474 -27.38 -1.33 -1.12
C TYR A 474 -26.13 -1.51 -0.25
N SER A 475 -25.92 -0.65 0.76
CA SER A 475 -24.78 -0.73 1.68
C SER A 475 -24.74 -2.04 2.45
N VAL A 476 -25.88 -2.56 2.90
CA VAL A 476 -25.95 -3.87 3.56
C VAL A 476 -25.56 -4.99 2.59
N LYS A 477 -26.11 -5.01 1.37
CA LYS A 477 -25.75 -6.04 0.36
C LYS A 477 -24.27 -6.02 -0.02
N ILE A 478 -23.69 -4.84 -0.27
CA ILE A 478 -22.28 -4.74 -0.67
C ILE A 478 -21.33 -5.05 0.51
N ALA A 479 -21.69 -4.69 1.75
CA ALA A 479 -20.93 -5.10 2.94
C ALA A 479 -20.93 -6.62 3.13
N ILE A 480 -22.07 -7.29 2.91
CA ILE A 480 -22.18 -8.75 2.96
C ILE A 480 -21.33 -9.39 1.87
N ILE A 481 -21.40 -8.92 0.62
CA ILE A 481 -20.56 -9.40 -0.49
C ILE A 481 -19.07 -9.23 -0.19
N CYS A 482 -18.64 -8.03 0.22
CA CYS A 482 -17.27 -7.75 0.59
C CYS A 482 -16.77 -8.71 1.68
N THR A 483 -17.58 -8.93 2.72
CA THR A 483 -17.26 -9.87 3.82
C THR A 483 -17.15 -11.30 3.32
N ALA A 484 -18.11 -11.76 2.50
CA ALA A 484 -18.16 -13.12 2.00
C ALA A 484 -16.99 -13.43 1.05
N ILE A 485 -16.67 -12.55 0.10
CA ILE A 485 -15.51 -12.71 -0.78
C ILE A 485 -14.21 -12.67 0.03
N THR A 486 -14.08 -11.78 1.02
CA THR A 486 -12.92 -11.75 1.91
C THR A 486 -12.74 -13.06 2.70
N ASN A 487 -13.84 -13.75 3.06
CA ASN A 487 -13.78 -15.06 3.71
C ASN A 487 -13.36 -16.21 2.77
N LEU A 488 -13.36 -16.02 1.44
CA LEU A 488 -12.86 -17.01 0.47
C LEU A 488 -11.32 -16.98 0.36
N ILE A 489 -10.69 -15.89 0.80
CA ILE A 489 -9.24 -15.73 0.76
C ILE A 489 -8.63 -16.49 1.96
N LYS A 490 -7.69 -17.40 1.67
CA LYS A 490 -7.04 -18.27 2.66
C LYS A 490 -5.69 -17.72 3.11
#